data_AF-A0A0Q8FPN7-F1
#
_entry.id   AF-A0A0Q8FPN7-F1
#
_cell.length_a   1.000
_cell.length_b   1.000
_cell.length_c   1.000
_cell.angle_alpha   90.00
_cell.angle_beta   90.00
_cell.angle_gamma   90.00
#
_symmetry.space_group_name_H-M   'P 1'
#
loop_
_entity.id
_entity.type
_entity.pdbx_description
1 polymer ?
#
loop_
_entity_poly.entity_id
_entity_poly.type
_entity_poly.pdbx_seq_one_letter_code
_entity_poly.pdbx_strand_id
1 'polypeptide(L)'
;MAIDKTALFESTKALWPQTIFTFDARNTLNRIYQANEDSYSVDDDWRQIAMWSFHQALWGLEREASAKGASRFSPSEISFNIFDKWMRSNLTGDDCWLPERAEWENDAPNT
;
A
#
# COMPACT_ATOMS: atom_id res chain seq x y z
N MET A 1 -19.76 9.40 2.18
CA MET A 1 -19.81 7.92 2.07
C MET A 1 -18.70 7.39 2.94
N ALA A 2 -18.82 6.19 3.51
CA ALA A 2 -17.70 5.57 4.20
C ALA A 2 -16.86 4.77 3.18
N ILE A 3 -15.54 4.91 3.24
CA ILE A 3 -14.60 4.14 2.43
C ILE A 3 -14.64 2.65 2.79
N ASP A 4 -14.78 1.78 1.78
CA ASP A 4 -14.59 0.35 1.97
C ASP A 4 -13.08 0.03 1.96
N LYS A 5 -12.52 -0.11 3.16
CA LYS A 5 -11.08 -0.33 3.35
C LYS A 5 -10.61 -1.66 2.77
N THR A 6 -11.45 -2.70 2.85
CA THR A 6 -11.10 -4.01 2.32
C THR A 6 -11.09 -3.98 0.81
N ALA A 7 -12.10 -3.36 0.18
CA ALA A 7 -12.10 -3.18 -1.27
C ALA A 7 -10.93 -2.31 -1.74
N LEU A 8 -10.57 -1.24 -1.01
CA LEU A 8 -9.41 -0.41 -1.33
C LEU A 8 -8.10 -1.21 -1.24
N PHE A 9 -7.94 -2.03 -0.20
CA PHE A 9 -6.79 -2.91 -0.05
C PHE A 9 -6.68 -3.95 -1.17
N GLU A 10 -7.75 -4.71 -1.43
CA GLU A 10 -7.72 -5.78 -2.45
C GLU A 10 -7.52 -5.22 -3.86
N SER A 11 -8.16 -4.08 -4.17
CA SER A 11 -7.96 -3.42 -5.47
C SER A 11 -6.55 -2.86 -5.62
N THR A 12 -5.96 -2.29 -4.56
CA THR A 12 -4.56 -1.81 -4.57
C THR A 12 -3.59 -2.96 -4.75
N LYS A 13 -3.80 -4.07 -4.01
CA LYS A 13 -2.99 -5.28 -4.07
C LYS A 13 -2.99 -5.90 -5.48
N ALA A 14 -4.12 -5.87 -6.18
CA ALA A 14 -4.27 -6.39 -7.53
C ALA A 14 -3.44 -5.64 -8.59
N LEU A 15 -2.95 -4.43 -8.30
CA LEU A 15 -2.10 -3.64 -9.20
C LEU A 15 -0.65 -4.14 -9.24
N TRP A 16 -0.27 -5.04 -8.34
CA TRP A 16 1.10 -5.52 -8.21
C TRP A 16 1.25 -6.93 -8.80
N PRO A 17 2.41 -7.25 -9.38
CA PRO A 17 2.67 -8.59 -9.89
C PRO A 17 2.69 -9.61 -8.75
N GLN A 18 2.39 -10.88 -9.06
CA GLN A 18 2.36 -11.96 -8.07
C GLN A 18 3.74 -12.32 -7.50
N THR A 19 4.83 -11.88 -8.14
CA THR A 19 6.19 -12.21 -7.70
C THR A 19 7.13 -11.08 -8.08
N ILE A 20 8.00 -10.72 -7.13
CA ILE A 20 9.04 -9.72 -7.32
C ILE A 20 10.37 -10.34 -6.91
N PHE A 21 11.40 -10.15 -7.73
CA PHE A 21 12.75 -10.63 -7.44
C PHE A 21 13.52 -9.62 -6.60
N THR A 22 14.29 -10.09 -5.61
CA THR A 22 15.01 -9.23 -4.66
C THR A 22 16.20 -8.49 -5.27
N PHE A 23 16.83 -9.03 -6.33
CA PHE A 23 18.05 -8.47 -6.92
C PHE A 23 17.91 -7.02 -7.44
N ASP A 24 16.69 -6.60 -7.79
CA ASP A 24 16.37 -5.23 -8.24
C ASP A 24 15.01 -4.76 -7.72
N ALA A 25 14.61 -5.25 -6.55
CA ALA A 25 13.27 -5.03 -6.02
C ALA A 25 12.99 -3.53 -5.82
N ARG A 26 13.95 -2.73 -5.34
CA ARG A 26 13.71 -1.31 -5.07
C ARG A 26 13.38 -0.51 -6.33
N ASN A 27 14.15 -0.68 -7.41
CA ASN A 27 13.87 0.01 -8.67
C ASN A 27 12.58 -0.54 -9.32
N THR A 28 12.37 -1.85 -9.25
CA THR A 28 11.16 -2.50 -9.77
C THR A 28 9.90 -1.96 -9.07
N LEU A 29 9.92 -1.90 -7.75
CA LEU A 29 8.81 -1.39 -6.95
C LEU A 29 8.51 0.08 -7.25
N ASN A 30 9.55 0.92 -7.40
CA ASN A 30 9.37 2.33 -7.74
C ASN A 30 8.75 2.50 -9.14
N ARG A 31 9.21 1.71 -10.13
CA ARG A 31 8.66 1.76 -11.49
C ARG A 31 7.21 1.32 -11.56
N ILE A 32 6.85 0.26 -10.82
CA ILE A 32 5.46 -0.20 -10.74
C ILE A 32 4.60 0.86 -10.05
N TYR A 33 5.08 1.44 -8.95
CA TYR A 33 4.39 2.54 -8.27
C TYR A 33 4.12 3.71 -9.23
N GLN A 34 5.15 4.21 -9.92
CA GLN A 34 5.02 5.32 -10.87
C GLN A 34 4.04 5.01 -12.01
N ALA A 35 4.13 3.80 -12.59
CA ALA A 35 3.21 3.41 -13.66
C ALA A 35 1.75 3.33 -13.18
N ASN A 36 1.52 2.89 -11.94
CA ASN A 36 0.20 2.87 -11.35
C ASN A 36 -0.29 4.30 -11.06
N GLU A 37 0.54 5.15 -10.43
CA GLU A 37 0.26 6.56 -10.15
C GLU A 37 -0.14 7.32 -11.43
N ASP A 38 0.61 7.15 -12.51
CA ASP A 38 0.33 7.76 -13.83
C ASP A 38 -0.98 7.28 -14.46
N SER A 39 -1.48 6.10 -14.05
CA SER A 39 -2.70 5.49 -14.60
C SER A 39 -3.98 5.93 -13.90
N TYR A 40 -3.89 6.62 -12.75
CA TYR A 40 -5.03 7.04 -11.95
C TYR A 40 -5.13 8.57 -11.85
N SER A 41 -6.34 9.06 -11.55
CA SER A 41 -6.55 10.49 -11.35
C SER A 41 -5.75 10.97 -10.13
N VAL A 42 -5.13 12.14 -10.24
CA VAL A 42 -4.51 12.83 -9.11
C VAL A 42 -5.54 13.29 -8.07
N ASP A 43 -6.82 13.37 -8.47
CA ASP A 43 -7.93 13.75 -7.59
C ASP A 43 -8.52 12.55 -6.81
N ASP A 44 -8.00 11.32 -7.02
CA ASP A 44 -8.41 10.12 -6.25
C ASP A 44 -7.47 9.91 -5.07
N ASP A 45 -7.60 10.79 -4.08
CA ASP A 45 -6.80 10.83 -2.85
C ASP A 45 -6.67 9.46 -2.16
N TRP A 46 -7.78 8.72 -2.07
CA TRP A 46 -7.82 7.39 -1.46
C TRP A 46 -6.95 6.38 -2.20
N ARG A 47 -7.00 6.41 -3.54
CA ARG A 47 -6.19 5.51 -4.35
C ARG A 47 -4.71 5.91 -4.32
N GLN A 48 -4.41 7.20 -4.36
CA GLN A 48 -3.03 7.70 -4.29
C GLN A 48 -2.36 7.27 -2.99
N ILE A 49 -3.01 7.54 -1.85
CA ILE A 49 -2.45 7.18 -0.54
C ILE A 49 -2.41 5.66 -0.32
N ALA A 50 -3.36 4.90 -0.88
CA ALA A 50 -3.32 3.44 -0.82
C ALA A 50 -2.15 2.87 -1.61
N MET A 51 -1.89 3.33 -2.83
CA MET A 51 -0.75 2.89 -3.64
C MET A 51 0.57 3.17 -2.92
N TRP A 52 0.71 4.36 -2.34
CA TRP A 52 1.90 4.73 -1.57
C TRP A 52 2.07 3.87 -0.31
N SER A 53 1.00 3.66 0.45
CA SER A 53 1.01 2.82 1.66
C SER A 53 1.38 1.36 1.33
N PHE A 54 0.84 0.81 0.25
CA PHE A 54 1.15 -0.54 -0.19
C PHE A 54 2.60 -0.67 -0.69
N HIS A 55 3.11 0.35 -1.40
CA HIS A 55 4.50 0.41 -1.83
C HIS A 55 5.48 0.38 -0.62
N GLN A 56 5.20 1.14 0.43
CA GLN A 56 5.99 1.11 1.67
C GLN A 56 5.90 -0.24 2.40
N ALA A 57 4.73 -0.89 2.37
CA ALA A 57 4.56 -2.25 2.89
C ALA A 57 5.46 -3.25 2.14
N LEU A 58 5.56 -3.14 0.82
CA LEU A 58 6.43 -3.99 0.00
C LEU A 58 7.92 -3.76 0.27
N TRP A 59 8.34 -2.53 0.59
CA TRP A 59 9.71 -2.30 1.07
C TRP A 59 10.01 -3.04 2.36
N GLY A 60 9.05 -3.11 3.29
CA GLY A 60 9.19 -3.91 4.50
C GLY A 60 9.37 -5.40 4.19
N LEU A 61 8.51 -5.94 3.32
CA LEU A 61 8.55 -7.34 2.90
C LEU A 61 9.83 -7.69 2.14
N GLU A 62 10.29 -6.82 1.24
CA GLU A 62 11.56 -6.96 0.53
C GLU A 62 12.73 -7.07 1.51
N ARG A 63 12.80 -6.15 2.50
CA ARG A 63 13.87 -6.17 3.51
C ARG A 63 13.87 -7.47 4.30
N GLU A 64 12.70 -7.98 4.67
CA GLU A 64 12.58 -9.28 5.35
C GLU A 64 13.01 -10.45 4.47
N ALA A 65 12.59 -10.47 3.20
CA ALA A 65 12.98 -11.50 2.25
C ALA A 65 14.50 -11.51 2.02
N SER A 66 15.09 -10.34 1.80
CA SER A 66 16.54 -10.14 1.64
C SER A 66 17.31 -10.58 2.89
N ALA A 67 16.82 -10.23 4.10
CA ALA A 67 17.44 -10.67 5.36
C ALA A 67 17.40 -12.20 5.57
N LYS A 68 16.39 -12.88 5.00
CA LYS A 68 16.25 -14.34 5.01
C LYS A 68 17.02 -15.03 3.86
N GLY A 69 17.69 -14.27 2.99
CA GLY A 69 18.39 -14.79 1.82
C GLY A 69 17.46 -15.28 0.70
N ALA A 70 16.19 -14.86 0.70
CA ALA A 70 15.24 -15.20 -0.35
C ALA A 70 15.54 -14.42 -1.64
N SER A 71 15.41 -15.08 -2.78
CA SER A 71 15.60 -14.47 -4.11
C SER A 71 14.36 -13.76 -4.66
N ARG A 72 13.21 -13.94 -4.00
CA ARG A 72 11.91 -13.39 -4.39
C ARG A 72 10.96 -13.31 -3.21
N PHE A 73 9.94 -12.47 -3.34
CA PHE A 73 8.80 -12.37 -2.42
C PHE A 73 7.51 -12.15 -3.21
N SER A 74 6.38 -12.36 -2.56
CA SER A 74 5.07 -12.14 -3.17
C SER A 74 4.36 -10.95 -2.50
N PRO A 75 3.95 -9.93 -3.28
CA PRO A 75 3.03 -8.91 -2.79
C PRO A 75 1.74 -9.47 -2.17
N SER A 76 1.37 -10.72 -2.51
CA SER A 76 0.23 -11.40 -1.90
C SER A 76 0.38 -11.62 -0.39
N GLU A 77 1.61 -11.63 0.13
CA GLU A 77 1.95 -11.83 1.54
C GLU A 77 1.67 -10.59 2.39
N ILE A 78 1.48 -9.42 1.77
CA ILE A 78 1.00 -8.24 2.50
C ILE A 78 -0.43 -8.52 2.97
N SER A 79 -0.61 -8.44 4.28
CA SER A 79 -1.92 -8.52 4.94
C SER A 79 -2.55 -7.12 5.05
N PHE A 80 -3.88 -7.09 5.24
CA PHE A 80 -4.59 -5.85 5.49
C PHE A 80 -4.01 -5.08 6.68
N ASN A 81 -3.59 -5.76 7.76
CA ASN A 81 -3.04 -5.10 8.94
C ASN A 81 -1.72 -4.35 8.65
N ILE A 82 -0.86 -4.90 7.80
CA ILE A 82 0.39 -4.23 7.41
C ILE A 82 0.07 -3.01 6.54
N PHE A 83 -0.88 -3.16 5.61
CA PHE A 83 -1.37 -2.07 4.78
C PHE A 83 -2.02 -0.95 5.63
N ASP A 84 -2.92 -1.29 6.55
CA ASP A 84 -3.62 -0.37 7.45
C ASP A 84 -2.63 0.43 8.32
N LYS A 85 -1.57 -0.21 8.79
CA LYS A 85 -0.50 0.48 9.53
C LYS A 85 0.14 1.60 8.70
N TRP A 86 0.44 1.34 7.42
CA TRP A 86 1.02 2.34 6.54
C TRP A 86 0.01 3.42 6.13
N MET A 87 -1.24 3.04 5.87
CA MET A 87 -2.35 3.98 5.64
C MET A 87 -2.46 4.99 6.79
N ARG A 88 -2.55 4.51 8.03
CA ARG A 88 -2.59 5.37 9.23
C ARG A 88 -1.36 6.25 9.36
N SER A 89 -0.18 5.70 9.07
CA SER A 89 1.07 6.47 9.12
C SER A 89 1.06 7.63 8.12
N ASN A 90 0.58 7.41 6.90
CA ASN A 90 0.54 8.44 5.86
C ASN A 90 -0.58 9.47 6.10
N LEU A 91 -1.76 9.03 6.54
CA LEU A 91 -2.88 9.91 6.91
C LEU A 91 -2.58 10.80 8.13
N THR A 92 -1.61 10.42 8.95
CA THR A 92 -1.16 11.21 10.11
C THR A 92 -0.04 12.20 9.73
N GLY A 93 0.50 12.11 8.52
CA GLY A 93 1.69 12.85 8.11
C GLY A 93 1.47 14.35 8.00
N ASP A 94 0.38 14.77 7.36
CA ASP A 94 0.07 16.16 7.04
C ASP A 94 -1.40 16.51 7.35
N ASP A 95 -1.64 17.77 7.70
CA ASP A 95 -2.99 18.26 8.04
C ASP A 95 -3.99 18.19 6.87
N CYS A 96 -3.50 18.10 5.62
CA CYS A 96 -4.36 17.95 4.45
C CYS A 96 -5.14 16.62 4.45
N TRP A 97 -4.68 15.63 5.22
CA TRP A 97 -5.32 14.32 5.34
C TRP A 97 -6.29 14.20 6.52
N LEU A 98 -6.54 15.28 7.28
CA LEU A 98 -7.42 15.22 8.45
C LEU A 98 -8.84 14.68 8.13
N PRO A 99 -9.50 15.07 7.02
CA PRO A 99 -10.80 14.50 6.66
C PRO A 99 -10.72 12.98 6.39
N GLU A 100 -9.77 12.54 5.58
CA GLU A 100 -9.54 11.15 5.22
C GLU A 100 -9.16 10.33 6.45
N ARG A 101 -8.31 10.88 7.33
CA ARG A 101 -7.94 10.25 8.59
C ARG A 101 -9.16 9.99 9.46
N ALA A 102 -10.03 10.98 9.62
CA ALA A 102 -11.24 10.82 10.41
C ALA A 102 -12.16 9.74 9.80
N GLU A 103 -12.31 9.72 8.47
CA GLU A 103 -13.06 8.69 7.77
C GLU A 103 -12.43 7.29 7.95
N TRP A 104 -11.11 7.18 7.83
CA TRP A 104 -10.37 5.93 8.03
C TRP A 104 -10.43 5.44 9.48
N GLU A 105 -10.53 6.31 10.47
CA GLU A 105 -10.59 5.90 11.88
C GLU A 105 -12.01 5.48 12.31
N ASN A 106 -13.06 6.06 11.69
CA ASN A 106 -14.45 5.84 12.09
C ASN A 106 -15.02 4.45 11.76
N ASP A 107 -14.40 3.71 10.84
CA ASP A 107 -14.82 2.34 10.50
C ASP A 107 -14.04 1.34 11.38
N ALA A 108 -14.45 1.19 12.64
CA ALA A 108 -13.98 0.11 13.50
C ALA A 108 -14.40 -1.23 12.88
N PRO A 109 -13.55 -2.28 12.88
CA PRO A 109 -13.98 -3.59 12.43
C PRO A 109 -15.21 -3.98 13.25
N ASN A 110 -16.34 -4.23 12.58
CA ASN A 110 -17.51 -4.82 13.21
C ASN A 110 -17.04 -6.04 14.02
N THR A 111 -17.04 -5.90 15.34
CA THR A 111 -16.77 -6.97 16.31
C THR A 111 -17.93 -7.94 16.34
#